data_AF-A0A1X2EPY7-F1
#
_entry.id   AF-A0A1X2EPY7-F1
#
_cell.length_a   1.000
_cell.length_b   1.000
_cell.length_c   1.000
_cell.angle_alpha   90.00
_cell.angle_beta   90.00
_cell.angle_gamma   90.00
#
_symmetry.space_group_name_H-M   'P 1'
#
loop_
_entity.id
_entity.type
_entity.pdbx_description
1 polymer ?
#
loop_
_entity_poly.entity_id
_entity_poly.type
_entity_poly.pdbx_seq_one_letter_code
_entity_poly.pdbx_strand_id
1 'polypeptide(L)'
;MTTTDTPQTAQDGTEPAEDTTPAEPDERAAQDEPDSHNDGSGDDRQAAKLRKRAQAAEAERDALREQVEALQRQQIDAQVTAAGIKPTAVWATGVELAELVTDEGTVDAEAVTAAIERARDELGVTPVGRGGAPVPGAGVRPTVAPSNAAEQFAKAFAPKRHGVVG
;
A
#
# COMPACT_ATOMS: atom_id res chain seq x y z
N MET A 1 40.86 15.30 47.76
CA MET A 1 40.79 14.49 48.98
C MET A 1 39.46 14.78 49.66
N THR A 2 38.41 14.08 49.25
CA THR A 2 37.21 13.77 50.04
C THR A 2 36.40 12.75 49.23
N THR A 3 36.08 11.68 49.93
CA THR A 3 35.48 10.43 49.50
C THR A 3 33.97 10.50 49.71
N THR A 4 33.21 9.81 48.86
CA THR A 4 31.84 9.31 49.12
C THR A 4 31.76 8.05 48.26
N ASP A 5 31.85 6.80 48.70
CA ASP A 5 31.33 6.02 49.85
C ASP A 5 29.80 6.03 49.95
N THR A 6 29.06 5.19 49.19
CA THR A 6 28.59 3.79 49.51
C THR A 6 27.16 3.82 50.11
N PRO A 7 26.27 2.79 50.04
CA PRO A 7 25.99 1.70 49.08
C PRO A 7 24.52 1.74 48.54
N GLN A 8 24.06 0.76 47.74
CA GLN A 8 22.86 -0.10 48.05
C GLN A 8 22.25 -0.83 46.81
N THR A 9 22.66 -2.09 46.67
CA THR A 9 21.88 -3.34 46.51
C THR A 9 20.47 -3.36 45.86
N ALA A 10 20.42 -4.12 44.76
CA ALA A 10 19.42 -5.09 44.26
C ALA A 10 17.97 -4.67 43.94
N GLN A 11 17.61 -4.80 42.66
CA GLN A 11 16.51 -5.62 42.11
C GLN A 11 16.92 -5.96 40.67
N ASP A 12 17.48 -7.14 40.39
CA ASP A 12 16.78 -8.41 40.12
C ASP A 12 15.32 -8.24 39.65
N GLY A 13 15.17 -8.35 38.34
CA GLY A 13 13.94 -8.30 37.57
C GLY A 13 14.26 -8.68 36.13
N THR A 14 15.05 -9.75 35.97
CA THR A 14 15.26 -10.40 34.67
C THR A 14 13.99 -11.19 34.39
N GLU A 15 13.03 -10.55 33.73
CA GLU A 15 11.91 -11.21 33.09
C GLU A 15 12.49 -12.15 32.03
N PRO A 16 12.16 -13.46 32.03
CA PRO A 16 12.60 -14.35 30.97
C PRO A 16 11.91 -13.91 29.69
N ALA A 17 12.69 -13.37 28.76
CA ALA A 17 12.28 -13.23 27.38
C ALA A 17 11.83 -14.62 26.91
N GLU A 18 10.55 -14.76 26.60
CA GLU A 18 9.97 -15.95 26.01
C GLU A 18 10.71 -16.24 24.71
N ASP A 19 11.54 -17.27 24.79
CA ASP A 19 12.26 -17.90 23.70
C ASP A 19 11.20 -18.44 22.71
N THR A 20 10.78 -17.59 21.78
CA THR A 20 9.90 -17.98 20.68
C THR A 20 10.77 -18.69 19.65
N THR A 21 11.14 -19.92 19.99
CA THR A 21 11.70 -20.89 19.04
C THR A 21 10.72 -21.03 17.88
N PRO A 22 11.13 -20.79 16.61
CA PRO A 22 10.31 -21.15 15.47
C PRO A 22 10.02 -22.64 15.54
N ALA A 23 8.73 -23.00 15.62
CA ALA A 23 8.30 -24.38 15.54
C ALA A 23 8.84 -24.96 14.22
N GLU A 24 9.76 -25.92 14.33
CA GLU A 24 10.15 -26.80 13.23
C GLU A 24 8.86 -27.40 12.63
N PRO A 25 8.73 -27.49 11.30
CA PRO A 25 7.63 -28.23 10.72
C PRO A 25 7.75 -29.68 11.18
N ASP A 26 6.77 -30.12 11.97
CA ASP A 26 6.60 -31.49 12.41
C ASP A 26 6.46 -32.38 11.16
N GLU A 27 7.58 -32.97 10.72
CA GLU A 27 7.62 -34.07 9.77
C GLU A 27 7.03 -35.34 10.42
N ARG A 28 5.80 -35.26 10.93
CA ARG A 28 4.98 -36.43 11.23
C ARG A 28 4.37 -36.96 9.94
N ALA A 29 5.25 -37.44 9.07
CA ALA A 29 4.89 -38.47 8.11
C ALA A 29 4.76 -39.81 8.83
N ALA A 30 3.73 -40.56 8.44
CA ALA A 30 3.43 -41.96 8.78
C ALA A 30 2.75 -42.22 10.12
N GLN A 31 1.42 -42.13 10.11
CA GLN A 31 0.56 -43.26 10.49
C GLN A 31 -0.90 -42.94 10.14
N ASP A 32 -1.36 -43.48 9.00
CA ASP A 32 -2.70 -44.02 8.93
C ASP A 32 -2.75 -45.03 7.77
N GLU A 33 -2.66 -46.31 8.14
CA GLU A 33 -3.28 -47.37 7.33
C GLU A 33 -4.73 -47.49 7.79
N PRO A 34 -5.64 -47.75 6.84
CA PRO A 34 -6.29 -49.04 6.95
C PRO A 34 -6.00 -49.91 5.74
N ASP A 35 -5.58 -51.13 6.07
CA ASP A 35 -5.59 -52.34 5.28
C ASP A 35 -6.80 -52.38 4.32
N SER A 36 -6.55 -52.08 3.04
CA SER A 36 -7.45 -52.42 1.96
C SER A 36 -6.71 -53.43 1.09
N HIS A 37 -7.11 -54.70 1.26
CA HIS A 37 -6.79 -55.79 0.37
C HIS A 37 -7.07 -55.36 -1.08
N ASN A 38 -6.03 -54.93 -1.80
CA ASN A 38 -6.05 -54.86 -3.25
C ASN A 38 -4.68 -55.27 -3.76
N ASP A 39 -4.69 -56.32 -4.57
CA ASP A 39 -3.57 -57.03 -5.18
C ASP A 39 -2.96 -56.20 -6.32
N GLY A 40 -2.58 -54.95 -6.02
CA GLY A 40 -1.92 -54.03 -6.94
C GLY A 40 -0.41 -54.06 -6.70
N SER A 41 0.35 -54.45 -7.73
CA SER A 41 1.81 -54.44 -7.72
C SER A 41 2.33 -53.10 -7.20
N GLY A 42 3.44 -53.10 -6.45
CA GLY A 42 4.01 -51.90 -5.82
C GLY A 42 4.27 -50.71 -6.77
N ASP A 43 4.23 -50.96 -8.08
CA ASP A 43 4.29 -49.98 -9.16
C ASP A 43 3.03 -49.08 -9.23
N ASP A 44 1.82 -49.62 -9.06
CA ASP A 44 0.57 -48.85 -9.10
C ASP A 44 0.47 -47.85 -7.94
N ARG A 45 0.95 -48.26 -6.75
CA ARG A 45 1.02 -47.38 -5.58
C ARG A 45 2.03 -46.24 -5.78
N GLN A 46 3.16 -46.50 -6.44
CA GLN A 46 4.15 -45.46 -6.76
C GLN A 46 3.62 -44.49 -7.82
N ALA A 47 2.98 -45.01 -8.87
CA ALA A 47 2.32 -44.20 -9.89
C ALA A 47 1.22 -43.29 -9.30
N ALA A 48 0.40 -43.81 -8.38
CA ALA A 48 -0.62 -43.02 -7.68
C ALA A 48 0.00 -41.90 -6.83
N LYS A 49 1.09 -42.18 -6.11
CA LYS A 49 1.83 -41.16 -5.32
C LYS A 49 2.42 -40.07 -6.22
N LEU A 50 2.99 -40.43 -7.37
CA LEU A 50 3.53 -39.48 -8.35
C LEU A 50 2.45 -38.56 -8.92
N ARG A 51 1.28 -39.10 -9.27
CA ARG A 51 0.14 -38.27 -9.74
C ARG A 51 -0.32 -37.27 -8.68
N LYS A 52 -0.45 -37.71 -7.43
CA LYS A 52 -0.81 -36.83 -6.32
C LYS A 52 0.21 -35.72 -6.11
N ARG A 53 1.51 -36.03 -6.20
CA ARG A 53 2.58 -35.03 -6.11
C ARG A 53 2.54 -34.04 -7.27
N ALA A 54 2.28 -34.51 -8.49
CA ALA A 54 2.14 -33.63 -9.66
C ALA A 54 0.96 -32.65 -9.50
N GLN A 55 -0.20 -33.15 -9.07
CA GLN A 55 -1.38 -32.32 -8.81
C GLN A 55 -1.14 -31.31 -7.68
N ALA A 56 -0.47 -31.71 -6.60
CA ALA A 56 -0.10 -30.82 -5.51
C ALA A 56 0.82 -29.70 -6.00
N ALA A 57 1.85 -30.04 -6.79
CA ALA A 57 2.77 -29.06 -7.36
C ALA A 57 2.08 -28.10 -8.34
N GLU A 58 1.13 -28.58 -9.15
CA GLU A 58 0.32 -27.72 -10.02
C GLU A 58 -0.54 -26.74 -9.22
N ALA A 59 -1.18 -27.21 -8.15
CA ALA A 59 -1.99 -26.38 -7.25
C ALA A 59 -1.13 -25.33 -6.52
N GLU A 60 0.05 -25.71 -6.04
CA GLU A 60 1.01 -24.78 -5.43
C GLU A 60 1.48 -23.72 -6.41
N ARG A 61 1.78 -24.09 -7.66
CA ARG A 61 2.17 -23.13 -8.70
C ARG A 61 1.05 -22.13 -8.97
N ASP A 62 -0.19 -22.61 -9.06
CA ASP A 62 -1.33 -21.74 -9.35
C ASP A 62 -1.61 -20.79 -8.16
N ALA A 63 -1.52 -21.29 -6.92
CA ALA A 63 -1.62 -20.46 -5.73
C ALA A 63 -0.50 -19.40 -5.64
N LEU A 64 0.74 -19.75 -6.01
CA LEU A 64 1.84 -18.79 -6.08
C LEU A 64 1.63 -17.75 -7.18
N ARG A 65 1.09 -18.15 -8.33
CA ARG A 65 0.75 -17.22 -9.42
C ARG A 65 -0.27 -16.19 -8.95
N GLU A 66 -1.34 -16.63 -8.30
CA GLU A 66 -2.36 -15.73 -7.74
C GLU A 66 -1.78 -14.75 -6.72
N GLN A 67 -0.87 -15.21 -5.84
CA GLN A 67 -0.20 -14.34 -4.88
C GLN A 67 0.69 -13.30 -5.55
N VAL A 68 1.45 -13.69 -6.59
CA VAL A 68 2.31 -12.79 -7.35
C VAL A 68 1.46 -11.74 -8.08
N GLU A 69 0.37 -12.13 -8.73
CA GLU A 69 -0.54 -11.20 -9.40
C GLU A 69 -1.13 -10.19 -8.41
N ALA A 70 -1.52 -10.64 -7.21
CA ALA A 70 -2.03 -9.75 -6.17
C ALA A 70 -0.97 -8.74 -5.69
N LEU A 71 0.27 -9.17 -5.51
CA LEU A 71 1.38 -8.30 -5.10
C LEU A 71 1.75 -7.30 -6.18
N GLN A 72 1.82 -7.73 -7.45
CA GLN A 72 2.06 -6.85 -8.59
C GLN A 72 0.97 -5.78 -8.68
N ARG A 73 -0.30 -6.17 -8.55
CA ARG A 73 -1.43 -5.24 -8.55
C ARG A 73 -1.33 -4.23 -7.42
N GLN A 74 -1.01 -4.68 -6.21
CA GLN A 74 -0.81 -3.79 -5.06
C GLN A 74 0.34 -2.80 -5.28
N GLN A 75 1.43 -3.25 -5.90
CA GLN A 75 2.58 -2.40 -6.20
C GLN A 75 2.24 -1.33 -7.25
N ILE A 76 1.52 -1.70 -8.32
CA ILE A 76 1.01 -0.76 -9.31
C ILE A 76 0.08 0.26 -8.65
N ASP A 77 -0.88 -0.20 -7.83
CA ASP A 77 -1.80 0.67 -7.11
C ASP A 77 -1.07 1.67 -6.21
N ALA A 78 0.02 1.25 -5.55
CA ALA A 78 0.87 2.13 -4.76
C ALA A 78 1.56 3.20 -5.61
N GLN A 79 2.10 2.85 -6.78
CA GLN A 79 2.71 3.79 -7.72
C GLN A 79 1.69 4.79 -8.28
N VAL A 80 0.51 4.33 -8.68
CA VAL A 80 -0.57 5.17 -9.18
C VAL A 80 -1.05 6.16 -8.11
N THR A 81 -1.20 5.68 -6.87
CA THR A 81 -1.57 6.53 -5.74
C THR A 81 -0.51 7.58 -5.45
N ALA A 82 0.78 7.22 -5.54
CA ALA A 82 1.89 8.18 -5.40
C ALA A 82 1.89 9.25 -6.51
N ALA A 83 1.42 8.91 -7.71
CA ALA A 83 1.20 9.85 -8.82
C ALA A 83 -0.05 10.76 -8.64
N GLY A 84 -0.78 10.62 -7.53
CA GLY A 84 -1.92 11.47 -7.17
C GLY A 84 -3.23 11.11 -7.86
N ILE A 85 -3.33 9.92 -8.45
CA ILE A 85 -4.57 9.41 -9.06
C ILE A 85 -5.08 8.23 -8.25
N LYS A 86 -6.39 8.01 -8.25
CA LYS A 86 -6.99 6.80 -7.69
C LYS A 86 -6.66 5.60 -8.59
N PRO A 87 -6.18 4.46 -8.06
CA PRO A 87 -5.89 3.28 -8.88
C PRO A 87 -7.08 2.79 -9.71
N THR A 88 -8.31 2.92 -9.18
CA THR A 88 -9.53 2.58 -9.92
C THR A 88 -9.69 3.34 -11.23
N ALA A 89 -9.09 4.53 -11.37
CA ALA A 89 -9.10 5.31 -12.60
C ALA A 89 -8.24 4.66 -13.69
N VAL A 90 -7.09 4.10 -13.32
CA VAL A 90 -6.20 3.40 -14.25
C VAL A 90 -6.82 2.08 -14.71
N TRP A 91 -7.41 1.31 -13.80
CA TRP A 91 -8.10 0.08 -14.19
C TRP A 91 -9.38 0.33 -15.00
N ALA A 92 -10.02 1.49 -14.86
CA ALA A 92 -11.22 1.84 -15.62
C ALA A 92 -10.96 2.13 -17.11
N THR A 93 -9.72 2.39 -17.52
CA THR A 93 -9.36 2.56 -18.93
C THR A 93 -9.21 1.22 -19.66
N GLY A 94 -9.38 0.10 -18.96
CA GLY A 94 -9.29 -1.25 -19.53
C GLY A 94 -7.87 -1.78 -19.69
N VAL A 95 -6.89 -1.17 -19.02
CA VAL A 95 -5.52 -1.70 -18.97
C VAL A 95 -5.48 -3.00 -18.18
N GLU A 96 -4.86 -4.02 -18.77
CA GLU A 96 -4.68 -5.33 -18.15
C GLU A 96 -3.36 -5.40 -17.37
N LEU A 97 -3.30 -6.23 -16.33
CA LEU A 97 -2.09 -6.39 -15.50
C LEU A 97 -0.88 -6.81 -16.34
N ALA A 98 -1.08 -7.66 -17.35
CA ALA A 98 -0.02 -8.14 -18.23
C ALA A 98 0.62 -7.04 -19.09
N GLU A 99 -0.05 -5.90 -19.31
CA GLU A 99 0.51 -4.78 -20.06
C GLU A 99 1.41 -3.88 -19.19
N LEU A 100 1.34 -4.05 -17.87
CA LEU A 100 2.05 -3.24 -16.87
C LEU A 100 3.20 -3.99 -16.20
N VAL A 101 3.46 -5.21 -16.64
CA VAL A 101 4.44 -6.12 -16.09
C VAL A 101 5.34 -6.58 -17.23
N THR A 102 6.63 -6.59 -16.97
CA THR A 102 7.68 -7.09 -17.87
C THR A 102 7.59 -8.60 -18.08
N ASP A 103 8.27 -9.11 -19.10
CA ASP A 103 8.37 -10.56 -19.36
C ASP A 103 8.98 -11.32 -18.16
N GLU A 104 9.80 -10.66 -17.35
CA GLU A 104 10.40 -11.17 -16.12
C GLU A 104 9.42 -11.19 -14.92
N GLY A 105 8.20 -10.68 -15.08
CA GLY A 105 7.20 -10.63 -14.01
C GLY A 105 7.40 -9.47 -13.03
N THR A 106 8.19 -8.45 -13.39
CA THR A 106 8.37 -7.24 -12.57
C THR A 106 7.55 -6.07 -13.12
N VAL A 107 7.06 -5.19 -12.25
CA VAL A 107 6.25 -4.03 -12.66
C VAL A 107 7.07 -3.10 -13.55
N ASP A 108 6.56 -2.81 -14.74
CA ASP A 108 7.15 -1.85 -15.67
C ASP A 108 6.71 -0.43 -15.31
N ALA A 109 7.63 0.36 -14.76
CA ALA A 109 7.37 1.74 -14.36
C ALA A 109 7.04 2.66 -15.54
N GLU A 110 7.57 2.40 -16.74
CA GLU A 110 7.29 3.21 -17.93
C GLU A 110 5.87 2.93 -18.42
N ALA A 111 5.48 1.66 -18.51
CA ALA A 111 4.12 1.26 -18.87
C ALA A 111 3.08 1.77 -17.86
N VAL A 112 3.38 1.69 -16.56
CA VAL A 112 2.50 2.24 -15.51
C VAL A 112 2.38 3.77 -15.65
N THR A 113 3.46 4.47 -15.95
CA THR A 113 3.42 5.92 -16.18
C THR A 113 2.56 6.28 -17.39
N ALA A 114 2.71 5.55 -18.50
CA ALA A 114 1.89 5.75 -19.69
C ALA A 114 0.40 5.46 -19.44
N ALA A 115 0.10 4.43 -18.65
CA ALA A 115 -1.27 4.11 -18.24
C ALA A 115 -1.88 5.20 -17.34
N ILE A 116 -1.09 5.77 -16.43
CA ILE A 116 -1.47 6.92 -15.61
C ILE A 116 -1.81 8.13 -16.47
N GLU A 117 -0.98 8.44 -17.48
CA GLU A 117 -1.22 9.56 -18.41
C GLU A 117 -2.49 9.34 -19.23
N ARG A 118 -2.67 8.16 -19.81
CA ARG A 118 -3.91 7.78 -20.50
C ARG A 118 -5.13 7.96 -19.60
N ALA A 119 -5.06 7.49 -18.36
CA ALA A 119 -6.17 7.63 -17.41
C ALA A 119 -6.45 9.11 -17.07
N ARG A 120 -5.44 9.98 -17.04
CA ARG A 120 -5.66 11.43 -16.87
C ARG A 120 -6.41 12.01 -18.07
N ASP A 121 -5.99 11.66 -19.27
CA ASP A 121 -6.55 12.20 -20.51
C ASP A 121 -8.00 11.75 -20.72
N GLU A 122 -8.27 10.45 -20.57
CA GLU A 122 -9.59 9.87 -20.79
C GLU A 122 -10.62 10.29 -19.73
N LEU A 123 -10.19 10.38 -18.47
CA LEU A 123 -11.09 10.72 -17.35
C LEU A 123 -11.07 12.21 -16.99
N GLY A 124 -10.28 13.01 -17.70
CA GLY A 124 -10.13 14.45 -17.44
C GLY A 124 -9.60 14.77 -16.05
N VAL A 125 -8.82 13.86 -15.44
CA VAL A 125 -8.25 14.05 -14.10
C VAL A 125 -7.05 14.98 -14.23
N THR A 126 -7.32 16.28 -14.28
CA THR A 126 -6.26 17.27 -14.13
C THR A 126 -5.61 17.10 -12.75
N PRO A 127 -4.26 17.10 -12.65
CA PRO A 127 -3.61 17.07 -11.36
C PRO A 127 -4.20 18.19 -10.52
N VAL A 128 -4.74 17.83 -9.35
CA VAL A 128 -5.25 18.81 -8.39
C VAL A 128 -4.02 19.55 -7.90
N GLY A 129 -3.65 20.61 -8.62
CA GLY A 129 -2.61 21.52 -8.19
C GLY A 129 -2.94 21.93 -6.76
N ARG A 130 -1.98 21.77 -5.86
CA ARG A 130 -2.15 22.10 -4.43
C ARG A 130 -2.44 23.59 -4.19
N GLY A 131 -2.53 24.39 -5.26
CA GLY A 131 -3.21 25.67 -5.28
C GLY A 131 -4.20 25.67 -6.44
N GLY A 132 -5.47 25.96 -6.15
CA GLY A 132 -6.34 26.54 -7.16
C GLY A 132 -5.72 27.81 -7.77
N ALA A 133 -6.43 28.44 -8.71
CA ALA A 133 -5.96 29.67 -9.37
C ALA A 133 -5.22 30.59 -8.37
N PRO A 134 -3.94 30.95 -8.63
CA PRO A 134 -3.15 31.75 -7.69
C PRO A 134 -3.94 32.98 -7.29
N VAL A 135 -4.32 33.08 -6.00
CA VAL A 135 -4.96 34.29 -5.50
C VAL A 135 -3.91 35.39 -5.55
N PRO A 136 -4.14 36.49 -6.27
CA PRO A 136 -3.18 37.59 -6.31
C PRO A 136 -2.87 38.06 -4.88
N GLY A 137 -1.61 37.97 -4.47
CA GLY A 137 -1.14 38.38 -3.14
C GLY A 137 -1.16 37.29 -2.06
N ALA A 138 -1.46 36.03 -2.37
CA ALA A 138 -1.31 34.94 -1.41
C ALA A 138 0.15 34.83 -0.91
N GLY A 139 0.34 34.83 0.42
CA GLY A 139 1.66 34.79 1.06
C GLY A 139 2.42 36.11 1.08
N VAL A 140 1.93 37.16 0.40
CA VAL A 140 2.53 38.50 0.45
C VAL A 140 2.11 39.18 1.75
N ARG A 141 3.05 39.37 2.66
CA ARG A 141 2.88 40.25 3.82
C ARG A 141 3.25 41.68 3.40
N PRO A 142 2.31 42.63 3.32
CA PRO A 142 2.66 44.02 3.03
C PRO A 142 3.59 44.55 4.13
N THR A 143 4.77 45.03 3.74
CA THR A 143 5.78 45.60 4.65
C THR A 143 5.47 47.05 5.03
N VAL A 144 4.51 47.68 4.35
CA VAL A 144 4.02 49.03 4.60
C VAL A 144 2.50 49.00 4.58
N ALA A 145 1.87 49.59 5.60
CA ALA A 145 0.43 49.74 5.63
C ALA A 145 -0.02 50.69 4.50
N PRO A 146 -1.10 50.39 3.77
CA PRO A 146 -1.61 51.30 2.75
C PRO A 146 -2.06 52.61 3.42
N SER A 147 -1.81 53.74 2.75
CA SER A 147 -2.09 55.08 3.29
C SER A 147 -3.56 55.33 3.66
N ASN A 148 -4.46 54.52 3.13
CA ASN A 148 -5.91 54.56 3.37
C ASN A 148 -6.42 53.40 4.25
N ALA A 149 -5.55 52.70 4.99
CA ALA A 149 -5.94 51.56 5.83
C ALA A 149 -7.05 51.91 6.83
N ALA A 150 -6.96 53.08 7.47
CA ALA A 150 -7.94 53.54 8.46
C ALA A 150 -9.33 53.78 7.84
N GLU A 151 -9.40 54.37 6.65
CA GLU A 151 -10.66 54.61 5.93
C GLU A 151 -11.28 53.31 5.42
N GLN A 152 -10.45 52.39 4.92
CA GLN A 152 -10.91 51.07 4.48
C GLN A 152 -11.48 50.25 5.64
N PHE A 153 -10.81 50.29 6.80
CA PHE A 153 -11.29 49.62 8.01
C PHE A 153 -12.61 50.23 8.50
N ALA A 154 -12.70 51.56 8.58
CA ALA A 154 -13.94 52.23 8.96
C ALA A 154 -15.10 51.89 8.00
N LYS A 155 -14.83 51.79 6.70
CA LYS A 155 -15.83 51.42 5.68
C LYS A 155 -16.27 49.95 5.77
N ALA A 156 -15.38 49.04 6.14
CA ALA A 156 -15.71 47.61 6.28
C ALA A 156 -16.74 47.34 7.39
N PHE A 157 -16.70 48.14 8.46
CA PHE A 157 -17.63 48.05 9.60
C PHE A 157 -18.74 49.10 9.57
N ALA A 158 -18.77 49.97 8.57
CA ALA A 158 -19.86 50.93 8.42
C ALA A 158 -21.16 50.18 8.09
N PRO A 159 -22.27 50.49 8.77
CA PRO A 159 -23.55 49.84 8.51
C PRO A 159 -24.01 50.14 7.08
N LYS A 160 -24.13 49.09 6.25
CA LYS A 160 -24.76 49.21 4.93
C LYS A 160 -26.22 49.56 5.12
N ARG A 161 -26.58 50.84 4.90
CA ARG A 161 -27.98 51.23 4.86
C ARG A 161 -28.58 50.69 3.55
N HIS A 162 -29.19 49.51 3.61
CA HIS A 162 -30.16 49.12 2.60
C HIS A 162 -31.36 50.05 2.76
N GLY A 163 -31.49 51.00 1.83
CA GLY A 163 -32.65 51.89 1.78
C GLY A 163 -33.91 51.06 1.55
N VAL A 164 -34.83 51.07 2.52
CA VAL A 164 -36.23 50.75 2.29
C VAL A 164 -36.77 51.87 1.40
N VAL A 165 -37.00 51.52 0.13
CA VAL A 165 -37.72 52.36 -0.83
C VAL A 165 -39.19 52.30 -0.41
N GLY A 166 -39.75 53.44 -0.03
CA GLY A 166 -41.18 53.64 0.21
C GLY A 166 -41.93 53.92 -1.08
#